data_AF-A0A0Q8RF62-F1
#
_entry.id   AF-A0A0Q8RF62-F1
#
_cell.length_a   1.000
_cell.length_b   1.000
_cell.length_c   1.000
_cell.angle_alpha   90.00
_cell.angle_beta   90.00
_cell.angle_gamma   90.00
#
_symmetry.space_group_name_H-M   'P 1'
#
loop_
_entity.id
_entity.type
_entity.pdbx_description
1 polymer ?
#
loop_
_entity_poly.entity_id
_entity_poly.type
_entity_poly.pdbx_seq_one_letter_code
_entity_poly.pdbx_strand_id
1 'polypeptide(L)'
;MNLVSLITGIEDAFDGTARAETSLRQFQLTDKYGMSREITADEWTGAGKKRVDRTWQEIPDEEIEECDCLLAHMGAEEFLYYLPAYMRYSLKNHHRSIWETDVLGMTISSLLPSTKNEDLRAYAIAQYSALNEIQRQIVIHFLKFTASLEDDVRHSDALKALASYWQNAV
;
A
#
# COMPACT_ATOMS: atom_id res chain seq x y z
N MET A 1 0.92 18.87 -6.21
CA MET A 1 1.16 19.18 -4.78
C MET A 1 2.65 19.04 -4.52
N ASN A 2 3.24 19.82 -3.61
CA ASN A 2 4.59 19.54 -3.14
C ASN A 2 4.56 18.37 -2.13
N LEU A 3 5.74 17.82 -1.79
CA LEU A 3 5.90 16.66 -0.91
C LEU A 3 5.18 16.83 0.44
N VAL A 4 5.39 17.97 1.11
CA VAL A 4 4.84 18.22 2.45
C VAL A 4 3.32 18.26 2.39
N SER A 5 2.74 19.03 1.48
CA SER A 5 1.29 19.12 1.32
C SER A 5 0.68 17.77 0.92
N LEU A 6 1.40 16.93 0.18
CA LEU A 6 0.92 15.61 -0.20
C LEU A 6 0.89 14.66 1.01
N ILE A 7 1.92 14.66 1.85
CA ILE A 7 1.94 13.87 3.09
C ILE A 7 0.78 14.31 4.01
N THR A 8 0.60 15.61 4.22
CA THR A 8 -0.52 16.13 5.01
C THR A 8 -1.88 15.73 4.39
N GLY A 9 -2.02 15.82 3.07
CA GLY A 9 -3.24 15.40 2.40
C GLY A 9 -3.55 13.90 2.55
N ILE A 10 -2.52 13.04 2.62
CA ILE A 10 -2.69 11.61 2.94
C ILE A 10 -3.14 11.44 4.39
N GLU A 11 -2.51 12.15 5.32
CA GLU A 11 -2.88 12.11 6.74
C GLU A 11 -4.34 12.53 6.94
N ASP A 12 -4.78 13.61 6.31
CA ASP A 12 -6.15 14.11 6.41
C ASP A 12 -7.18 13.19 5.71
N ALA A 13 -6.87 12.69 4.51
CA ALA A 13 -7.81 11.88 3.71
C ALA A 13 -8.09 10.51 4.33
N PHE A 14 -7.15 9.98 5.10
CA PHE A 14 -7.25 8.68 5.76
C PHE A 14 -7.40 8.80 7.28
N ASP A 15 -7.58 10.00 7.83
CA ASP A 15 -7.85 10.15 9.25
C ASP A 15 -9.17 9.46 9.63
N GLY A 16 -9.18 8.86 10.83
CA GLY A 16 -10.33 8.09 11.32
C GLY A 16 -10.62 6.78 10.57
N THR A 17 -9.76 6.34 9.66
CA THR A 17 -9.90 5.03 9.00
C THR A 17 -9.97 3.92 10.03
N ALA A 18 -10.99 3.05 9.89
CA ALA A 18 -11.19 1.93 10.80
C ALA A 18 -9.96 1.02 10.79
N ARG A 19 -9.53 0.64 12.00
CA ARG A 19 -8.39 -0.24 12.17
C ARG A 19 -8.71 -1.63 11.63
N ALA A 20 -7.90 -2.11 10.68
CA ALA A 20 -7.99 -3.47 10.16
C ALA A 20 -7.89 -4.52 11.28
N GLU A 21 -8.61 -5.63 11.18
CA GLU A 21 -8.51 -6.74 12.14
C GLU A 21 -7.14 -7.44 12.03
N THR A 22 -6.73 -7.76 10.80
CA THR A 22 -5.46 -8.45 10.51
C THR A 22 -4.27 -7.50 10.58
N SER A 23 -3.22 -7.89 11.31
CA SER A 23 -1.96 -7.14 11.43
C SER A 23 -1.01 -7.36 10.25
N LEU A 24 -0.10 -6.42 9.99
CA LEU A 24 1.01 -6.65 9.04
C LEU A 24 1.83 -7.88 9.44
N ARG A 25 2.07 -8.08 10.73
CA ARG A 25 2.76 -9.29 11.25
C ARG A 25 2.03 -10.60 10.90
N GLN A 26 0.70 -10.59 10.84
CA GLN A 26 -0.07 -11.75 10.41
C GLN A 26 0.08 -11.99 8.90
N PHE A 27 0.01 -10.94 8.08
CA PHE A 27 0.31 -11.04 6.64
C PHE A 27 1.75 -11.48 6.37
N GLN A 28 2.71 -11.06 7.21
CA GLN A 28 4.11 -11.47 7.07
C GLN A 28 4.28 -12.99 7.25
N LEU A 29 3.42 -13.64 8.06
CA LEU A 29 3.41 -15.10 8.15
C LEU A 29 2.93 -15.75 6.84
N THR A 30 1.94 -15.15 6.17
CA THR A 30 1.44 -15.70 4.89
C THR A 30 2.48 -15.62 3.79
N ASP A 31 3.23 -14.53 3.72
CA ASP A 31 4.34 -14.39 2.78
C ASP A 31 5.47 -15.40 3.10
N LYS A 32 5.88 -15.46 4.37
CA LYS A 32 7.01 -16.30 4.79
C LYS A 32 6.74 -17.80 4.73
N TYR A 33 5.51 -18.23 5.06
CA TYR A 33 5.20 -19.64 5.27
C TYR A 33 4.05 -20.17 4.42
N GLY A 34 3.20 -19.32 3.84
CA GLY A 34 1.94 -19.74 3.22
C GLY A 34 2.08 -20.74 2.06
N MET A 35 3.25 -20.81 1.42
CA MET A 35 3.54 -21.81 0.38
C MET A 35 4.34 -23.03 0.89
N SER A 36 4.86 -23.01 2.11
CA SER A 36 5.73 -24.07 2.65
C SER A 36 5.06 -24.93 3.70
N ARG A 37 4.12 -24.38 4.47
CA ARG A 37 3.37 -25.10 5.50
C ARG A 37 2.12 -24.34 5.91
N GLU A 38 1.24 -25.04 6.62
CA GLU A 38 0.14 -24.40 7.31
C GLU A 38 0.64 -23.52 8.46
N ILE A 39 0.03 -22.33 8.60
CA ILE A 39 0.24 -21.41 9.71
C ILE A 39 -0.73 -21.80 10.82
N THR A 40 -0.20 -22.13 11.99
CA THR A 40 -1.05 -22.56 13.11
C THR A 40 -1.82 -21.39 13.72
N ALA A 41 -2.95 -21.69 14.37
CA ALA A 41 -3.76 -20.68 15.06
C ALA A 41 -2.97 -19.94 16.16
N ASP A 42 -2.02 -20.62 16.82
CA ASP A 42 -1.15 -20.03 17.84
C ASP A 42 -0.15 -19.06 17.23
N GLU A 43 0.45 -19.40 16.08
CA GLU A 43 1.34 -18.49 15.35
C GLU A 43 0.59 -17.25 14.86
N TRP A 44 -0.58 -17.44 14.27
CA TRP A 44 -1.45 -16.36 13.79
C TRP A 44 -1.84 -15.41 14.93
N THR A 45 -2.34 -15.96 16.03
CA THR A 45 -2.72 -15.18 17.21
C THR A 45 -1.50 -14.51 17.86
N GLY A 46 -0.38 -15.23 17.92
CA GLY A 46 0.89 -14.72 18.45
C GLY A 46 1.43 -13.53 17.66
N ALA A 47 1.34 -13.57 16.32
CA ALA A 47 1.70 -12.45 15.46
C ALA A 47 0.75 -11.26 15.65
N GLY A 48 -0.56 -11.51 15.73
CA GLY A 48 -1.56 -10.47 16.01
C GLY A 48 -1.28 -9.72 17.33
N LYS A 49 -0.85 -10.43 18.38
CA LYS A 49 -0.52 -9.83 19.69
C LYS A 49 0.74 -8.97 19.69
N LYS A 50 1.64 -9.12 18.71
CA LYS A 50 2.86 -8.30 18.58
C LYS A 50 2.60 -6.96 17.91
N ARG A 51 1.39 -6.75 17.39
CA ARG A 51 0.98 -5.50 16.76
C ARG A 51 1.04 -4.35 17.75
N VAL A 52 1.63 -3.23 17.33
CA VAL A 52 1.83 -2.05 18.19
C VAL A 52 0.95 -0.87 17.81
N ASP A 53 0.49 -0.81 16.55
CA ASP A 53 -0.30 0.31 16.04
C ASP A 53 -1.74 0.30 16.59
N ARG A 54 -2.26 1.48 16.93
CA ARG A 54 -3.67 1.74 17.20
C ARG A 54 -4.34 2.46 16.05
N THR A 55 -3.58 3.26 15.32
CA THR A 55 -3.95 3.91 14.08
C THR A 55 -2.86 3.69 13.05
N TRP A 56 -3.18 3.82 11.76
CA TRP A 56 -2.21 3.52 10.69
C TRP A 56 -0.98 4.43 10.75
N GLN A 57 -1.10 5.63 11.33
CA GLN A 57 0.01 6.58 11.50
C GLN A 57 1.08 6.10 12.51
N GLU A 58 0.71 5.17 13.41
CA GLU A 58 1.57 4.62 14.46
C GLU A 58 2.36 3.38 13.99
N ILE A 59 2.14 2.91 12.76
CA ILE A 59 2.88 1.77 12.21
C ILE A 59 4.36 2.16 12.07
N PRO A 60 5.31 1.40 12.67
CA PRO A 60 6.73 1.69 12.56
C PRO A 60 7.23 1.60 11.12
N ASP A 61 8.15 2.48 10.74
CA ASP A 61 8.78 2.49 9.42
C ASP A 61 9.49 1.15 9.13
N GLU A 62 10.14 0.55 10.14
CA GLU A 62 10.79 -0.76 10.02
C GLU A 62 9.79 -1.88 9.73
N GLU A 63 8.56 -1.78 10.26
CA GLU A 63 7.52 -2.79 9.98
C GLU A 63 7.01 -2.67 8.54
N ILE A 64 6.94 -1.45 7.98
CA ILE A 64 6.62 -1.23 6.57
C ILE A 64 7.72 -1.79 5.67
N GLU A 65 9.00 -1.56 6.01
CA GLU A 65 10.14 -2.10 5.24
C GLU A 65 10.17 -3.63 5.24
N GLU A 66 9.96 -4.27 6.40
CA GLU A 66 9.91 -5.73 6.53
C GLU A 66 8.69 -6.38 5.84
N CYS A 67 7.71 -5.57 5.43
CA CYS A 67 6.44 -5.97 4.86
C CYS A 67 6.18 -5.31 3.49
N ASP A 68 7.23 -4.94 2.76
CA ASP A 68 7.18 -4.07 1.58
C ASP A 68 6.17 -4.49 0.50
N CYS A 69 5.96 -5.78 0.28
CA CYS A 69 5.07 -6.32 -0.75
C CYS A 69 3.64 -6.68 -0.29
N LEU A 70 3.34 -6.56 1.01
CA LEU A 70 2.13 -7.19 1.58
C LEU A 70 0.80 -6.55 1.14
N LEU A 71 0.80 -5.31 0.67
CA LEU A 71 -0.40 -4.65 0.13
C LEU A 71 -1.07 -5.47 -0.99
N ALA A 72 -0.28 -6.19 -1.79
CA ALA A 72 -0.79 -7.01 -2.89
C ALA A 72 -1.62 -8.24 -2.43
N HIS A 73 -1.63 -8.54 -1.13
CA HIS A 73 -2.30 -9.72 -0.55
C HIS A 73 -3.50 -9.36 0.32
N MET A 74 -3.81 -8.07 0.47
CA MET A 74 -4.82 -7.57 1.39
C MET A 74 -6.23 -7.54 0.79
N GLY A 75 -7.25 -7.69 1.62
CA GLY A 75 -8.63 -7.37 1.25
C GLY A 75 -8.85 -5.86 1.22
N ALA A 76 -10.06 -5.42 0.85
CA ALA A 76 -10.38 -4.00 0.74
C ALA A 76 -10.25 -3.24 2.07
N GLU A 77 -10.61 -3.87 3.19
CA GLU A 77 -10.55 -3.25 4.52
C GLU A 77 -9.11 -3.07 4.99
N GLU A 78 -8.27 -4.10 4.85
CA GLU A 78 -6.86 -4.00 5.21
C GLU A 78 -6.10 -3.07 4.26
N PHE A 79 -6.41 -3.11 2.96
CA PHE A 79 -5.82 -2.20 1.99
C PHE A 79 -6.15 -0.75 2.33
N LEU A 80 -7.41 -0.44 2.65
CA LEU A 80 -7.82 0.90 3.09
C LEU A 80 -7.02 1.38 4.32
N TYR A 81 -6.79 0.51 5.30
CA TYR A 81 -6.06 0.85 6.53
C TYR A 81 -4.55 1.02 6.31
N TYR A 82 -3.89 0.12 5.57
CA TYR A 82 -2.44 0.10 5.44
C TYR A 82 -1.91 0.98 4.31
N LEU A 83 -2.64 1.15 3.21
CA LEU A 83 -2.23 1.97 2.07
C LEU A 83 -1.68 3.36 2.46
N PRO A 84 -2.33 4.17 3.32
CA PRO A 84 -1.79 5.49 3.68
C PRO A 84 -0.44 5.43 4.38
N ALA A 85 -0.17 4.40 5.18
CA ALA A 85 1.13 4.22 5.83
C ALA A 85 2.23 3.95 4.80
N TYR A 86 1.97 3.08 3.82
CA TYR A 86 2.90 2.78 2.73
C TYR A 86 3.13 3.99 1.82
N MET A 87 2.08 4.74 1.45
CA MET A 87 2.23 5.97 0.66
C MET A 87 3.06 7.02 1.42
N ARG A 88 2.77 7.22 2.71
CA ARG A 88 3.49 8.18 3.57
C ARG A 88 4.96 7.80 3.72
N TYR A 89 5.25 6.53 4.02
CA TYR A 89 6.63 6.01 4.08
C TYR A 89 7.34 6.22 2.74
N SER A 90 6.70 5.82 1.64
CA SER A 90 7.25 5.93 0.28
C SER A 90 7.63 7.37 -0.07
N LEU A 91 6.79 8.35 0.32
CA LEU A 91 7.07 9.77 0.11
C LEU A 91 8.21 10.28 0.98
N LYS A 92 8.31 9.87 2.25
CA LYS A 92 9.44 10.26 3.11
C LYS A 92 10.78 9.71 2.60
N ASN A 93 10.74 8.53 2.00
CA ASN A 93 11.92 7.76 1.59
C ASN A 93 12.15 7.70 0.08
N HIS A 94 11.45 8.51 -0.73
CA HIS A 94 11.50 8.44 -2.20
C HIS A 94 12.89 8.61 -2.83
N HIS A 95 13.81 9.25 -2.10
CA HIS A 95 15.19 9.48 -2.52
C HIS A 95 16.11 8.27 -2.29
N ARG A 96 15.66 7.26 -1.52
CA ARG A 96 16.41 6.03 -1.28
C ARG A 96 16.42 5.17 -2.54
N SER A 97 17.51 4.44 -2.71
CA SER A 97 17.69 3.54 -3.84
C SER A 97 16.81 2.29 -3.68
N ILE A 98 16.39 1.70 -4.80
CA ILE A 98 15.66 0.43 -4.82
C ILE A 98 16.44 -0.72 -4.16
N TRP A 99 17.77 -0.63 -4.12
CA TRP A 99 18.64 -1.60 -3.45
C TRP A 99 18.60 -1.50 -1.92
N GLU A 100 18.12 -0.37 -1.39
CA GLU A 100 17.95 -0.15 0.06
C GLU A 100 16.53 -0.46 0.51
N THR A 101 15.53 -0.10 -0.30
CA THR A 101 14.11 -0.38 -0.05
C THR A 101 13.32 -0.22 -1.35
N ASP A 102 12.40 -1.15 -1.63
CA ASP A 102 11.48 -1.06 -2.78
C ASP A 102 10.02 -0.86 -2.37
N VAL A 103 9.77 -0.34 -1.15
CA VAL A 103 8.41 -0.05 -0.68
C VAL A 103 7.66 0.85 -1.66
N LEU A 104 8.33 1.85 -2.25
CA LEU A 104 7.72 2.72 -3.26
C LEU A 104 7.30 1.94 -4.51
N GLY A 105 8.16 1.08 -5.05
CA GLY A 105 7.84 0.24 -6.22
C GLY A 105 6.70 -0.73 -5.93
N MET A 106 6.74 -1.41 -4.78
CA MET A 106 5.68 -2.32 -4.36
C MET A 106 4.34 -1.61 -4.10
N THR A 107 4.39 -0.41 -3.51
CA THR A 107 3.18 0.43 -3.33
C THR A 107 2.57 0.79 -4.68
N ILE A 108 3.37 1.23 -5.66
CA ILE A 108 2.88 1.54 -7.01
C ILE A 108 2.33 0.28 -7.69
N SER A 109 3.01 -0.86 -7.56
CA SER A 109 2.57 -2.15 -8.12
C SER A 109 1.20 -2.55 -7.58
N SER A 110 0.95 -2.37 -6.27
CA SER A 110 -0.35 -2.61 -5.65
C SER A 110 -1.47 -1.67 -6.15
N LEU A 111 -1.10 -0.54 -6.74
CA LEU A 111 -1.99 0.46 -7.34
C LEU A 111 -2.11 0.32 -8.87
N LEU A 112 -1.49 -0.70 -9.47
CA LEU A 112 -1.48 -0.96 -10.91
C LEU A 112 -2.27 -2.24 -11.22
N PRO A 113 -3.59 -2.16 -11.49
CA PRO A 113 -4.35 -3.32 -11.91
C PRO A 113 -3.79 -3.91 -13.21
N SER A 114 -3.73 -5.24 -13.27
CA SER A 114 -3.23 -5.94 -14.46
C SER A 114 -4.01 -5.54 -15.72
N THR A 115 -3.29 -5.37 -16.83
CA THR A 115 -3.87 -5.15 -18.16
C THR A 115 -3.91 -6.43 -19.00
N LYS A 116 -3.31 -7.52 -18.50
CA LYS A 116 -3.15 -8.79 -19.23
C LYS A 116 -3.94 -9.95 -18.61
N ASN A 117 -4.28 -9.86 -17.32
CA ASN A 117 -4.98 -10.89 -16.58
C ASN A 117 -6.21 -10.27 -15.90
N GLU A 118 -7.39 -10.69 -16.33
CA GLU A 118 -8.67 -10.14 -15.85
C GLU A 118 -8.95 -10.47 -14.39
N ASP A 119 -8.58 -11.66 -13.92
CA ASP A 119 -8.79 -12.07 -12.52
C ASP A 119 -7.93 -11.22 -11.57
N LEU A 120 -6.65 -11.04 -11.93
CA LEU A 120 -5.75 -10.15 -11.16
C LEU A 120 -6.21 -8.70 -11.22
N ARG A 121 -6.78 -8.26 -12.35
CA ARG A 121 -7.36 -6.93 -12.48
C ARG A 121 -8.57 -6.76 -11.55
N ALA A 122 -9.50 -7.72 -11.58
CA ALA A 122 -10.70 -7.70 -10.76
C ALA A 122 -10.34 -7.72 -9.27
N TYR A 123 -9.36 -8.53 -8.87
CA TYR A 123 -8.84 -8.57 -7.51
C TYR A 123 -8.29 -7.21 -7.07
N ALA A 124 -7.38 -6.61 -7.85
CA ALA A 124 -6.82 -5.29 -7.53
C ALA A 124 -7.90 -4.21 -7.41
N ILE A 125 -8.87 -4.19 -8.34
CA ILE A 125 -9.99 -3.23 -8.29
C ILE A 125 -10.88 -3.47 -7.06
N ALA A 126 -11.08 -4.71 -6.64
CA ALA A 126 -11.84 -5.04 -5.45
C ALA A 126 -11.15 -4.51 -4.18
N GLN A 127 -9.82 -4.51 -4.10
CA GLN A 127 -9.08 -3.89 -2.99
C GLN A 127 -9.39 -2.39 -2.85
N TYR A 128 -9.63 -1.70 -3.97
CA TYR A 128 -9.91 -0.26 -3.98
C TYR A 128 -11.36 0.07 -3.61
N SER A 129 -12.24 -0.93 -3.49
CA SER A 129 -13.69 -0.73 -3.33
C SER A 129 -14.09 0.05 -2.09
N ALA A 130 -13.29 -0.01 -1.02
CA ALA A 130 -13.53 0.70 0.23
C ALA A 130 -13.07 2.17 0.22
N LEU A 131 -12.31 2.60 -0.80
CA LEU A 131 -11.84 3.98 -0.90
C LEU A 131 -12.97 4.93 -1.30
N ASN A 132 -13.15 5.99 -0.51
CA ASN A 132 -14.02 7.10 -0.84
C ASN A 132 -13.38 8.05 -1.86
N GLU A 133 -14.14 9.05 -2.32
CA GLU A 133 -13.67 9.97 -3.35
C GLU A 133 -12.43 10.78 -2.93
N ILE A 134 -12.38 11.27 -1.69
CA ILE A 134 -11.25 12.04 -1.18
C ILE A 134 -9.99 11.17 -1.15
N GLN A 135 -10.11 9.91 -0.72
CA GLN A 135 -9.02 8.94 -0.69
C GLN A 135 -8.55 8.57 -2.11
N ARG A 136 -9.46 8.43 -3.07
CA ARG A 136 -9.10 8.19 -4.48
C ARG A 136 -8.33 9.38 -5.06
N GLN A 137 -8.77 10.61 -4.79
CA GLN A 137 -8.08 11.80 -5.25
C GLN A 137 -6.67 11.93 -4.66
N ILE A 138 -6.47 11.58 -3.39
CA ILE A 138 -5.12 11.63 -2.81
C ILE A 138 -4.22 10.53 -3.38
N VAL A 139 -4.73 9.34 -3.70
CA VAL A 139 -3.99 8.30 -4.42
C VAL A 139 -3.58 8.78 -5.82
N ILE A 140 -4.46 9.48 -6.54
CA ILE A 140 -4.13 10.11 -7.83
C ILE A 140 -2.99 11.12 -7.67
N HIS A 141 -3.03 11.95 -6.62
CA HIS A 141 -1.96 12.91 -6.34
C HIS A 141 -0.64 12.24 -5.99
N PHE A 142 -0.67 11.14 -5.23
CA PHE A 142 0.48 10.30 -4.95
C PHE A 142 1.10 9.76 -6.25
N LEU A 143 0.31 9.12 -7.11
CA LEU A 143 0.78 8.59 -8.40
C LEU A 143 1.33 9.68 -9.34
N LYS A 144 0.71 10.86 -9.36
CA LYS A 144 1.22 12.01 -10.14
C LYS A 144 2.55 12.51 -9.61
N PHE A 145 2.74 12.53 -8.28
CA PHE A 145 4.00 12.91 -7.68
C PHE A 145 5.09 11.89 -8.00
N THR A 146 4.81 10.59 -7.85
CA THR A 146 5.79 9.53 -8.15
C THR A 146 6.16 9.49 -9.62
N ALA A 147 5.20 9.75 -10.52
CA ALA A 147 5.47 9.92 -11.95
C ALA A 147 6.32 11.15 -12.29
N SER A 148 6.46 12.12 -11.37
CA SER A 148 7.32 13.29 -11.60
C SER A 148 8.76 13.11 -11.10
N LEU A 149 9.06 11.98 -10.43
CA LEU A 149 10.40 11.67 -9.94
C LEU A 149 11.30 11.20 -11.08
N GLU A 150 12.59 11.55 -11.00
CA GLU A 150 13.63 11.12 -11.93
C GLU A 150 14.05 9.66 -11.64
N ASP A 151 13.18 8.69 -11.95
CA ASP A 151 13.49 7.25 -11.95
C ASP A 151 12.69 6.52 -13.03
N ASP A 152 13.37 5.93 -14.02
CA ASP A 152 12.75 5.35 -15.21
C ASP A 152 11.77 4.19 -14.94
N VAL A 153 12.03 3.34 -13.94
CA VAL A 153 11.20 2.14 -13.72
C VAL A 153 9.93 2.49 -12.96
N ARG A 154 10.08 3.19 -11.84
CA ARG A 154 8.96 3.56 -10.95
C ARG A 154 8.03 4.59 -11.61
N HIS A 155 8.60 5.50 -12.40
CA HIS A 155 7.86 6.46 -13.20
C HIS A 155 6.93 5.78 -14.22
N SER A 156 7.44 4.76 -14.93
CA SER A 156 6.66 4.04 -15.95
C SER A 156 5.40 3.40 -15.36
N ASP A 157 5.52 2.78 -14.19
CA ASP A 157 4.40 2.07 -13.57
C ASP A 157 3.38 3.02 -12.94
N ALA A 158 3.82 4.14 -12.37
CA ALA A 158 2.92 5.19 -11.89
C ALA A 158 2.07 5.79 -13.04
N LEU A 159 2.69 6.05 -14.20
CA LEU A 159 1.96 6.50 -15.39
C LEU A 159 0.96 5.45 -15.91
N LYS A 160 1.35 4.17 -15.93
CA LYS A 160 0.45 3.08 -16.32
C LYS A 160 -0.73 2.95 -15.35
N ALA A 161 -0.49 3.09 -14.05
CA ALA A 161 -1.54 3.01 -13.03
C ALA A 161 -2.57 4.13 -13.26
N LEU A 162 -2.08 5.36 -13.46
CA LEU A 162 -2.91 6.52 -13.79
C LEU A 162 -3.76 6.27 -15.05
N ALA A 163 -3.15 5.85 -16.15
CA ALA A 163 -3.84 5.68 -17.42
C ALA A 163 -4.82 4.49 -17.44
N SER A 164 -4.51 3.41 -16.73
CA SER A 164 -5.28 2.15 -16.80
C SER A 164 -6.49 2.08 -15.87
N TYR A 165 -6.50 2.91 -14.81
CA TYR A 165 -7.58 2.91 -13.82
C TYR A 165 -7.83 4.32 -13.25
N TRP A 166 -6.84 4.92 -12.59
CA TRP A 166 -7.09 6.02 -11.65
C TRP A 166 -7.59 7.33 -12.30
N GLN A 167 -7.22 7.65 -13.54
CA GLN A 167 -7.70 8.87 -14.20
C GLN A 167 -9.13 8.74 -14.76
N ASN A 168 -9.62 7.51 -14.95
CA ASN A 168 -10.93 7.24 -15.55
C ASN A 168 -11.96 6.75 -14.51
N ALA A 169 -11.54 6.56 -13.26
CA ALA A 169 -12.35 5.98 -12.19
C ALA A 169 -13.16 7.01 -11.37
N VAL A 170 -13.35 8.22 -11.90
CA VAL A 170 -14.10 9.33 -11.28
C VAL A 170 -15.41 9.56 -12.01
#